data_AF-A0A813VMY5-F1
#
_entry.id   AF-A0A813VMY5-F1
#
_cell.length_a   1.000
_cell.length_b   1.000
_cell.length_c   1.000
_cell.angle_alpha   90.00
_cell.angle_beta   90.00
_cell.angle_gamma   90.00
#
_symmetry.space_group_name_H-M   'P 1'
#
loop_
_entity.id
_entity.type
_entity.pdbx_description
1 polymer ?
#
loop_
_entity_poly.entity_id
_entity_poly.type
_entity_poly.pdbx_seq_one_letter_code
_entity_poly.pdbx_strand_id
1 'polypeptide(L)'
;MIYMLKRARISLRKARGLGFKVSSNLWTNCHANLIKKGARKPLCGDLKESINDYLESNSEIASNRIIKIDDEIINVRYMRISFREAYYSFPRKNELSFSTFYSNVESKFKKPHRLTDLCEYCELGRSIIKDLIQIGKDSDLDLKSKYFEELKKNSLSLSLLSLKEEINEISNSFK
;
A
#
# COMPACT_ATOMS: atom_id res chain seq x y z
N MET A 1 -13.36 6.06 37.60
CA MET A 1 -14.20 5.36 38.61
C MET A 1 -14.80 4.04 38.09
N ILE A 2 -15.57 4.03 36.99
CA ILE A 2 -16.15 2.79 36.38
C ILE A 2 -15.11 1.69 36.14
N TYR A 3 -13.92 2.07 35.68
CA TYR A 3 -12.80 1.14 35.47
C TYR A 3 -12.36 0.42 36.76
N MET A 4 -12.29 1.12 37.89
CA MET A 4 -11.91 0.51 39.17
C MET A 4 -12.98 -0.48 39.64
N LEU A 5 -14.26 -0.15 39.43
CA LEU A 5 -15.37 -1.07 39.72
C LEU A 5 -15.31 -2.33 38.84
N LYS A 6 -14.98 -2.18 37.55
CA LYS A 6 -14.76 -3.32 36.63
C LYS A 6 -13.54 -4.16 36.99
N ARG A 7 -12.42 -3.52 37.38
CA ARG A 7 -11.20 -4.22 37.83
C ARG A 7 -11.45 -5.00 39.12
N ALA A 8 -12.28 -4.46 40.02
CA ALA A 8 -12.78 -5.15 41.20
C ALA A 8 -13.89 -6.19 40.90
N ARG A 9 -14.18 -6.47 39.62
CA ARG A 9 -15.21 -7.42 39.14
C ARG A 9 -16.62 -7.14 39.69
N ILE A 10 -16.93 -5.89 40.01
CA ILE A 10 -18.27 -5.47 40.44
C ILE A 10 -19.16 -5.36 39.20
N SER A 11 -20.33 -6.01 39.20
CA SER A 11 -21.27 -5.97 38.08
C SER A 11 -22.00 -4.61 37.99
N LEU A 12 -22.50 -4.26 36.81
CA LEU A 12 -23.26 -3.01 36.59
C LEU A 12 -24.45 -2.89 37.54
N ARG A 13 -25.18 -3.99 37.78
CA ARG A 13 -26.32 -4.03 38.71
C ARG A 13 -25.87 -3.70 40.14
N LYS A 14 -24.76 -4.28 40.59
CA LYS A 14 -24.19 -4.05 41.92
C LYS A 14 -23.66 -2.61 42.05
N ALA A 15 -23.01 -2.09 41.02
CA ALA A 15 -22.57 -0.69 40.98
C ALA A 15 -23.73 0.31 41.08
N ARG A 16 -24.85 0.06 40.37
CA ARG A 16 -26.06 0.90 40.49
C ARG A 16 -26.69 0.82 41.88
N GLY A 17 -26.69 -0.37 42.49
CA GLY A 17 -27.15 -0.55 43.87
C GLY A 17 -26.30 0.22 44.90
N LEU A 18 -25.03 0.48 44.59
CA LEU A 18 -24.12 1.32 45.38
C LEU A 18 -24.24 2.82 45.06
N GLY A 19 -25.26 3.24 44.29
CA GLY A 19 -25.51 4.64 43.96
C GLY A 19 -24.73 5.19 42.74
N PHE A 20 -23.93 4.36 42.06
CA PHE A 20 -23.24 4.81 40.85
C PHE A 20 -24.20 4.88 39.65
N LYS A 21 -24.61 6.09 39.27
CA LYS A 21 -25.46 6.36 38.10
C LYS A 21 -24.69 6.22 36.79
N VAL A 22 -24.48 4.98 36.34
CA VAL A 22 -23.74 4.66 35.11
C VAL A 22 -24.65 4.01 34.08
N SER A 23 -24.66 4.55 32.86
CA SER A 23 -25.43 3.99 31.74
C SER A 23 -24.81 2.67 31.24
N SER A 24 -25.64 1.79 30.67
CA SER A 24 -25.17 0.51 30.14
C SER A 24 -24.15 0.71 29.01
N ASN A 25 -24.36 1.69 28.13
CA ASN A 25 -23.41 2.04 27.08
C ASN A 25 -22.07 2.50 27.64
N LEU A 26 -22.06 3.37 28.66
CA LEU A 26 -20.82 3.84 29.29
C LEU A 26 -20.09 2.69 30.00
N TRP A 27 -20.82 1.76 30.60
CA TRP A 27 -20.26 0.55 31.23
C TRP A 27 -19.58 -0.36 30.21
N THR A 28 -20.24 -0.66 29.10
CA THR A 28 -19.69 -1.49 28.01
C THR A 28 -18.48 -0.82 27.34
N ASN A 29 -18.61 0.46 26.99
CA ASN A 29 -17.59 1.21 26.24
C ASN A 29 -16.43 1.75 27.10
N CYS A 30 -16.48 1.57 28.42
CA CYS A 30 -15.41 2.02 29.32
C CYS A 30 -14.02 1.47 28.93
N HIS A 31 -13.94 0.26 28.36
CA HIS A 31 -12.68 -0.30 27.85
C HIS A 31 -12.27 0.32 26.51
N ALA A 32 -13.20 0.51 25.57
CA ALA A 32 -12.92 1.12 24.26
C ALA A 32 -12.36 2.55 24.40
N ASN A 33 -12.88 3.33 25.35
CA ASN A 33 -12.41 4.69 25.61
C ASN A 33 -11.07 4.75 26.37
N LEU A 34 -10.70 3.70 27.13
CA LEU A 34 -9.38 3.61 27.77
C LEU A 34 -8.30 3.12 26.81
N ILE A 35 -8.64 2.21 25.88
CA ILE A 35 -7.75 1.84 24.77
C ILE A 35 -7.40 3.07 23.92
N LYS A 36 -8.36 3.98 23.73
CA LYS A 36 -8.11 5.28 23.06
C LYS A 36 -7.26 6.25 23.90
N LYS A 37 -7.23 6.16 25.23
CA LYS A 37 -6.37 7.00 26.09
C LYS A 37 -4.93 6.49 26.21
N GLY A 38 -4.64 5.29 25.70
CA GLY A 38 -3.30 4.84 25.36
C GLY A 38 -2.84 5.29 23.97
N ALA A 39 -3.55 6.23 23.32
CA ALA A 39 -3.11 6.83 22.08
C ALA A 39 -1.67 7.33 22.28
N ARG A 40 -0.75 6.68 21.56
CA ARG A 40 0.65 7.06 21.44
C ARG A 40 0.69 8.58 21.35
N LYS A 41 1.46 9.25 22.21
CA LYS A 41 1.68 10.69 22.08
C LYS A 41 1.99 10.97 20.61
N PRO A 42 1.30 11.93 19.97
CA PRO A 42 1.59 12.26 18.58
C PRO A 42 3.09 12.57 18.48
N LEU A 43 3.72 12.02 17.43
CA LEU A 43 5.13 12.29 17.15
C LEU A 43 5.32 13.81 17.05
N CYS A 44 6.42 14.34 17.60
CA CYS A 44 6.76 15.75 17.47
C CYS A 44 6.79 16.16 15.99
N GLY A 45 6.35 17.39 15.68
CA GLY A 45 6.34 17.94 14.32
C GLY A 45 7.70 17.80 13.63
N ASP A 46 8.75 18.26 14.31
CA ASP A 46 10.14 18.19 13.82
C ASP A 46 10.58 16.78 13.45
N LEU A 47 10.11 15.77 14.18
CA LEU A 47 10.48 14.38 13.91
C LEU A 47 9.68 13.81 12.74
N LYS A 48 8.44 14.27 12.52
CA LYS A 48 7.67 13.91 11.32
C LYS A 48 8.26 14.54 10.07
N GLU A 49 8.61 15.82 10.13
CA GLU A 49 9.28 16.53 9.05
C GLU A 49 10.60 15.87 8.71
N SER A 50 11.42 15.55 9.71
CA SER A 50 12.69 14.83 9.51
C SER A 50 12.51 13.46 8.84
N ILE A 51 11.42 12.72 9.13
CA ILE A 51 11.09 11.49 8.42
C ILE A 51 10.74 11.78 6.96
N ASN A 52 9.91 12.80 6.70
CA ASN A 52 9.48 13.18 5.36
C ASN A 52 10.66 13.59 4.48
N ASP A 53 11.50 14.50 4.97
CA ASP A 53 12.68 15.01 4.26
C ASP A 53 13.67 13.88 3.92
N TYR A 54 13.87 12.97 4.87
CA TYR A 54 14.72 11.82 4.68
C TYR A 54 14.17 10.88 3.60
N LEU A 55 12.86 10.59 3.61
CA LEU A 55 12.23 9.74 2.60
C LEU A 55 12.21 10.41 1.22
N GLU A 56 11.99 11.72 1.14
CA GLU A 56 12.08 12.49 -0.10
C GLU A 56 13.48 12.42 -0.71
N SER A 57 14.52 12.56 0.11
CA SER A 57 15.92 12.46 -0.30
C SER A 57 16.33 11.04 -0.76
N ASN A 58 15.61 10.01 -0.29
CA ASN A 58 15.88 8.60 -0.59
C ASN A 58 14.84 7.96 -1.53
N SER A 59 14.10 8.79 -2.28
CA SER A 59 13.08 8.34 -3.21
C SER A 59 13.13 9.07 -4.55
N GLU A 60 12.57 8.41 -5.56
CA GLU A 60 12.47 8.93 -6.92
C GLU A 60 11.01 9.15 -7.28
N ILE A 61 10.74 10.21 -8.05
CA ILE A 61 9.40 10.55 -8.50
C ILE A 61 8.94 9.51 -9.53
N ALA A 62 7.73 8.99 -9.33
CA ALA A 62 7.07 8.14 -10.30
C ALA A 62 6.65 8.96 -11.53
N SER A 63 7.04 8.53 -12.72
CA SER A 63 6.67 9.21 -13.97
C SER A 63 5.19 9.05 -14.33
N ASN A 64 4.55 7.96 -13.90
CA ASN A 64 3.22 7.55 -14.35
C ASN A 64 2.16 7.49 -13.24
N ARG A 65 2.49 7.91 -12.01
CA ARG A 65 1.61 7.68 -10.86
C ARG A 65 1.43 8.92 -10.01
N ILE A 66 0.17 9.33 -9.93
CA ILE A 66 -0.27 10.55 -9.26
C ILE A 66 -1.36 10.18 -8.25
N ILE A 67 -1.36 10.82 -7.09
CA ILE A 67 -2.39 10.66 -6.05
C ILE A 67 -2.93 12.02 -5.62
N LYS A 68 -4.16 12.04 -5.11
CA LYS A 68 -4.77 13.22 -4.51
C LYS A 68 -4.68 13.11 -2.98
N ILE A 69 -4.06 14.09 -2.32
CA ILE A 69 -3.99 14.20 -0.85
C ILE A 69 -4.46 15.61 -0.51
N ASP A 70 -5.48 15.76 0.35
CA ASP A 70 -5.97 17.06 0.85
C ASP A 70 -6.14 18.14 -0.23
N ASP A 71 -6.80 17.74 -1.33
CA ASP A 71 -7.05 18.55 -2.54
C ASP A 71 -5.86 18.86 -3.44
N GLU A 72 -4.66 18.44 -3.06
CA GLU A 72 -3.45 18.55 -3.88
C GLU A 72 -3.18 17.28 -4.70
N ILE A 73 -2.75 17.50 -5.94
CA ILE A 73 -2.34 16.44 -6.86
C ILE A 73 -0.82 16.30 -6.73
N ILE A 74 -0.38 15.16 -6.19
CA ILE A 74 1.03 14.91 -5.86
C ILE A 74 1.52 13.66 -6.59
N ASN A 75 2.72 13.72 -7.15
CA ASN A 75 3.37 12.55 -7.72
C ASN A 75 3.78 11.57 -6.62
N VAL A 76 3.50 10.30 -6.85
CA VAL A 76 3.98 9.22 -5.97
C VAL A 76 5.51 9.16 -6.05
N ARG A 77 6.14 8.79 -4.94
CA ARG A 77 7.59 8.57 -4.88
C ARG A 77 7.89 7.12 -4.51
N TYR A 78 8.79 6.48 -5.26
CA TYR A 78 9.26 5.14 -4.97
C TYR A 78 10.57 5.20 -4.20
N MET A 79 10.62 4.52 -3.06
CA MET A 79 11.84 4.41 -2.26
C MET A 79 12.90 3.60 -3.02
N ARG A 80 14.18 3.97 -2.90
CA ARG A 80 15.30 3.19 -3.46
C ARG A 80 15.55 1.88 -2.71
N ILE A 81 15.20 1.87 -1.42
CA ILE A 81 15.43 0.76 -0.47
C ILE A 81 14.14 0.45 0.29
N SER A 82 14.06 -0.72 0.91
CA SER A 82 12.88 -1.09 1.69
C SER A 82 12.67 -0.10 2.85
N PHE A 83 11.42 0.09 3.30
CA PHE A 83 11.15 0.96 4.46
C PHE A 83 11.89 0.51 5.73
N ARG A 84 12.19 -0.78 5.84
CA ARG A 84 12.96 -1.33 6.95
C ARG A 84 14.41 -0.89 6.90
N GLU A 85 15.04 -0.96 5.73
CA GLU A 85 16.40 -0.44 5.52
C GLU A 85 16.44 1.08 5.68
N ALA A 86 15.44 1.78 5.13
CA ALA A 86 15.30 3.22 5.29
C ALA A 86 15.28 3.62 6.77
N TYR A 87 14.53 2.89 7.62
CA TYR A 87 14.53 3.10 9.06
C TYR A 87 15.89 2.85 9.71
N TYR A 88 16.61 1.78 9.35
CA TYR A 88 17.91 1.49 9.95
C TYR A 88 19.00 2.50 9.56
N SER A 89 18.84 3.16 8.42
CA SER A 89 19.71 4.24 7.93
C SER A 89 19.22 5.64 8.32
N PHE A 90 18.04 5.76 8.92
CA PHE A 90 17.49 7.05 9.36
C PHE A 90 18.34 7.63 10.51
N PRO A 91 18.83 8.88 10.42
CA PRO A 91 19.74 9.46 11.42
C PRO A 91 19.19 9.44 12.85
N ARG A 92 17.87 9.64 13.01
CA ARG A 92 17.19 9.71 14.31
C ARG A 92 16.48 8.41 14.68
N LYS A 93 16.90 7.25 14.15
CA LYS A 93 16.26 5.95 14.42
C LYS A 93 16.20 5.57 15.90
N ASN A 94 17.12 6.08 16.73
CA ASN A 94 17.17 5.76 18.16
C ASN A 94 16.05 6.48 18.95
N GLU A 95 15.37 7.46 18.36
CA GLU A 95 14.31 8.23 19.00
C GLU A 95 12.92 7.61 18.83
N LEU A 96 12.77 6.60 17.97
CA LEU A 96 11.48 6.01 17.64
C LEU A 96 11.61 4.56 17.16
N SER A 97 10.59 3.75 17.40
CA SER A 97 10.56 2.36 16.90
C SER A 97 10.21 2.31 15.41
N PHE A 98 10.60 1.23 14.73
CA PHE A 98 10.20 0.98 13.33
C PHE A 98 8.69 1.09 13.10
N SER A 99 7.87 0.59 14.03
CA SER A 99 6.41 0.68 13.91
C SER A 99 5.90 2.11 13.97
N THR A 100 6.59 2.98 14.72
CA THR A 100 6.28 4.41 14.81
C THR A 100 6.77 5.15 13.57
N PHE A 101 7.95 4.81 13.06
CA PHE A 101 8.46 5.32 11.78
C PHE A 101 7.44 5.05 10.67
N TYR A 102 7.10 3.77 10.50
CA TYR A 102 6.25 3.30 9.41
C TYR A 102 4.83 3.88 9.48
N SER A 103 4.27 4.08 10.68
CA SER A 103 2.94 4.70 10.83
C SER A 103 2.90 6.18 10.45
N ASN A 104 4.04 6.86 10.37
CA ASN A 104 4.15 8.27 9.98
C ASN A 104 4.68 8.43 8.55
N VAL A 105 4.87 7.34 7.80
CA VAL A 105 5.19 7.42 6.37
C VAL A 105 3.95 7.88 5.62
N GLU A 106 4.07 8.99 4.90
CA GLU A 106 2.98 9.50 4.06
C GLU A 106 2.63 8.55 2.92
N SER A 107 1.36 8.58 2.50
CA SER A 107 0.84 7.71 1.45
C SER A 107 1.50 7.96 0.08
N LYS A 108 2.14 9.11 -0.13
CA LYS A 108 2.94 9.45 -1.33
C LYS A 108 4.17 8.56 -1.50
N PHE A 109 4.73 8.03 -0.41
CA PHE A 109 5.86 7.10 -0.50
C PHE A 109 5.40 5.67 -0.69
N LYS A 110 5.99 4.99 -1.67
CA LYS A 110 5.77 3.57 -1.93
C LYS A 110 7.07 2.80 -1.77
N LYS A 111 6.92 1.54 -1.37
CA LYS A 111 8.02 0.56 -1.32
C LYS A 111 8.77 0.52 -2.67
N PRO A 112 10.04 0.11 -2.69
CA PRO A 112 10.79 -0.03 -3.93
C PRO A 112 10.01 -0.86 -4.95
N HIS A 113 10.08 -0.42 -6.20
CA HIS A 113 9.65 -1.24 -7.31
C HIS A 113 10.46 -2.53 -7.33
N ARG A 114 9.80 -3.66 -7.56
CA ARG A 114 10.52 -4.81 -8.13
C ARG A 114 10.89 -4.42 -9.56
N LEU A 115 12.01 -4.88 -10.10
CA LEU A 115 12.40 -4.69 -11.50
C LEU A 115 11.26 -5.00 -12.50
N THR A 116 10.32 -5.87 -12.11
CA THR A 116 9.10 -6.24 -12.87
C THR A 116 8.03 -5.15 -12.95
N ASP A 117 8.14 -4.08 -12.17
CA ASP A 117 7.15 -3.00 -12.05
C ASP A 117 7.65 -1.69 -12.68
N LEU A 118 8.81 -1.72 -13.35
CA LEU A 118 9.58 -0.54 -13.74
C LEU A 118 9.52 -0.14 -15.21
N CYS A 119 8.84 -0.87 -16.10
CA CYS A 119 8.64 -0.32 -17.44
C CYS A 119 7.17 -0.24 -17.80
N GLU A 120 6.81 0.90 -18.38
CA GLU A 120 5.60 1.10 -19.16
C GLU A 120 5.42 -0.08 -20.15
N TYR A 121 6.53 -0.61 -20.68
CA TYR A 121 6.62 -1.83 -21.48
C TYR A 121 6.16 -3.11 -20.75
N CYS A 122 6.31 -3.22 -19.43
CA CYS A 122 5.85 -4.34 -18.61
C CYS A 122 4.38 -4.21 -18.25
N GLU A 123 3.86 -2.99 -18.02
CA GLU A 123 2.42 -2.78 -17.83
C GLU A 123 1.65 -2.94 -19.14
N LEU A 124 2.15 -2.34 -20.24
CA LEU A 124 1.65 -2.56 -21.60
C LEU A 124 1.79 -4.03 -22.00
N GLY A 125 2.93 -4.66 -21.73
CA GLY A 125 3.14 -6.09 -21.98
C GLY A 125 2.19 -6.97 -21.19
N ARG A 126 1.91 -6.66 -19.91
CA ARG A 126 0.90 -7.38 -19.12
C ARG A 126 -0.52 -7.19 -19.66
N SER A 127 -0.85 -6.00 -20.19
CA SER A 127 -2.14 -5.76 -20.84
C SER A 127 -2.25 -6.56 -22.14
N ILE A 128 -1.26 -6.45 -23.02
CA ILE A 128 -1.20 -7.16 -24.31
C ILE A 128 -1.25 -8.68 -24.08
N ILE A 129 -0.52 -9.20 -23.09
CA ILE A 129 -0.56 -10.62 -22.72
C ILE A 129 -1.97 -11.04 -22.27
N LYS A 130 -2.66 -10.21 -21.48
CA LYS A 130 -4.04 -10.50 -21.07
C LYS A 130 -5.00 -10.51 -22.26
N ASP A 131 -4.85 -9.54 -23.17
CA ASP A 131 -5.68 -9.44 -24.37
C ASP A 131 -5.45 -10.65 -25.29
N LEU A 132 -4.19 -11.08 -25.49
CA LEU A 132 -3.85 -12.29 -26.23
C LEU A 132 -4.38 -13.57 -25.59
N ILE A 133 -4.33 -13.69 -24.26
CA ILE A 133 -4.96 -14.82 -23.54
C ILE A 133 -6.46 -14.83 -23.77
N GLN A 134 -7.09 -13.66 -23.78
CA GLN A 134 -8.53 -13.54 -23.98
C GLN A 134 -8.91 -13.94 -25.41
N ILE A 135 -8.22 -13.42 -26.42
CA ILE A 135 -8.41 -13.79 -27.84
C ILE A 135 -8.21 -15.29 -28.04
N GLY A 136 -7.17 -15.88 -27.43
CA GLY A 136 -6.92 -17.31 -27.52
C GLY A 136 -8.03 -18.16 -26.91
N LYS A 137 -8.59 -17.74 -25.76
CA LYS A 137 -9.75 -18.39 -25.14
C LYS A 137 -11.01 -18.26 -25.97
N ASP A 138 -11.25 -17.09 -26.55
CA ASP A 138 -12.44 -16.81 -27.36
C ASP A 138 -12.39 -17.52 -28.72
N SER A 139 -11.20 -17.91 -29.17
CA SER A 139 -10.94 -18.62 -30.44
C SER A 139 -10.64 -20.12 -30.25
N ASP A 140 -10.84 -20.67 -29.04
CA ASP A 140 -10.57 -22.08 -28.67
C ASP A 140 -9.13 -22.56 -28.98
N LEU A 141 -8.17 -21.63 -29.00
CA LEU A 141 -6.74 -21.89 -29.21
C LEU A 141 -6.08 -22.16 -27.85
N ASP A 142 -5.67 -23.40 -27.61
CA ASP A 142 -4.95 -23.80 -26.40
C ASP A 142 -3.50 -23.26 -26.42
N LEU A 143 -3.34 -21.96 -26.20
CA LEU A 143 -2.04 -21.25 -26.16
C LEU A 143 -1.19 -21.60 -24.93
N LYS A 144 -1.62 -22.56 -24.10
CA LYS A 144 -0.91 -22.95 -22.88
C LYS A 144 0.24 -23.90 -23.19
N SER A 145 1.40 -23.34 -23.55
CA SER A 145 2.72 -23.69 -22.97
C SER A 145 3.88 -23.25 -23.86
N LYS A 146 3.83 -23.53 -25.16
CA LYS A 146 4.96 -23.25 -26.08
C LYS A 146 5.10 -21.78 -26.46
N TYR A 147 4.00 -21.15 -26.84
CA TYR A 147 4.00 -19.76 -27.33
C TYR A 147 4.39 -18.76 -26.22
N PHE A 148 3.99 -19.05 -24.98
CA PHE A 148 4.34 -18.26 -23.81
C PHE A 148 5.82 -18.34 -23.45
N GLU A 149 6.45 -19.50 -23.58
CA GLU A 149 7.89 -19.69 -23.37
C GLU A 149 8.71 -18.94 -24.45
N GLU A 150 8.25 -18.94 -25.70
CA GLU A 150 8.89 -18.22 -26.82
C GLU A 150 8.73 -16.70 -26.72
N LEU A 151 7.54 -16.20 -26.41
CA LEU A 151 7.32 -14.76 -26.21
C LEU A 151 8.16 -14.21 -25.04
N LYS A 152 8.32 -15.00 -23.98
CA LYS A 152 9.16 -14.64 -22.84
C LYS A 152 10.65 -14.57 -23.21
N LYS A 153 11.12 -15.40 -24.15
CA LYS A 153 12.49 -15.35 -24.69
C LYS A 153 12.71 -14.22 -25.70
N ASN A 154 11.72 -13.90 -26.53
CA ASN A 154 11.85 -12.91 -27.62
C ASN A 154 11.45 -11.47 -27.24
N SER A 155 10.83 -11.26 -26.07
CA SER A 155 10.47 -9.92 -25.56
C SER A 155 11.67 -8.98 -25.30
N LEU A 156 12.90 -9.45 -25.45
CA LEU A 156 14.12 -8.65 -25.40
C LEU A 156 14.52 -8.01 -26.75
N SER A 157 13.90 -8.38 -27.89
CA SER A 157 14.38 -7.95 -29.22
C SER A 157 13.34 -7.41 -30.21
N LEU A 158 12.04 -7.46 -29.92
CA LEU A 158 11.00 -6.94 -30.82
C LEU A 158 10.43 -5.61 -30.31
N SER A 159 10.52 -4.56 -31.14
CA SER A 159 9.87 -3.28 -30.83
C SER A 159 8.37 -3.51 -30.72
N LEU A 160 7.77 -3.15 -29.56
CA LEU A 160 6.35 -3.39 -29.28
C LEU A 160 5.38 -2.79 -30.31
N LEU A 161 5.84 -1.85 -31.15
CA LEU A 161 5.08 -1.30 -32.27
C LEU A 161 4.75 -2.37 -33.32
N SER A 162 5.71 -3.23 -33.70
CA SER A 162 5.46 -4.26 -34.71
C SER A 162 4.53 -5.35 -34.19
N LEU A 163 4.64 -5.72 -32.92
CA LEU A 163 3.74 -6.68 -32.27
C LEU A 163 2.29 -6.17 -32.22
N LYS A 164 2.09 -4.87 -32.02
CA LYS A 164 0.75 -4.27 -31.98
C LYS A 164 0.12 -4.20 -33.38
N GLU A 165 0.93 -3.97 -34.41
CA GLU A 165 0.50 -4.00 -35.81
C GLU A 165 0.12 -5.43 -36.23
N GLU A 166 0.95 -6.42 -35.92
CA GLU A 166 0.65 -7.84 -36.19
C GLU A 166 -0.63 -8.32 -35.48
N ILE A 167 -0.86 -7.94 -34.22
CA ILE A 167 -2.09 -8.32 -33.49
C ILE A 167 -3.33 -7.68 -34.12
N ASN A 168 -3.24 -6.44 -34.60
CA ASN A 168 -4.34 -5.78 -35.28
C ASN A 168 -4.63 -6.41 -36.64
N GLU A 169 -3.61 -6.80 -37.39
CA GLU A 169 -3.78 -7.54 -38.65
C GLU A 169 -4.45 -8.89 -38.43
N ILE A 170 -4.00 -9.67 -37.43
CA ILE A 170 -4.59 -10.95 -37.08
C ILE A 170 -6.06 -10.76 -36.66
N SER A 171 -6.36 -9.79 -35.79
CA SER A 171 -7.73 -9.55 -35.31
C SER A 171 -8.68 -9.11 -36.43
N ASN A 172 -8.18 -8.42 -37.45
CA ASN A 172 -8.96 -8.04 -38.63
C ASN A 172 -9.15 -9.17 -39.63
N SER A 173 -8.30 -10.21 -39.61
CA SER A 173 -8.45 -11.39 -40.47
C SER A 173 -9.54 -12.37 -40.01
N PHE A 174 -10.04 -12.21 -38.77
CA PHE A 174 -11.10 -13.02 -38.18
C PHE A 174 -12.48 -12.32 -38.14
N LYS A 175 -12.63 -11.16 -38.81
CA LYS A 175 -13.92 -10.49 -39.05
C LYS A 175 -14.36 -10.70 -40.50
#